data_AF-A0A1W1VBY7-F1
#
_entry.id   AF-A0A1W1VBY7-F1
#
_cell.length_a   1.000
_cell.length_b   1.000
_cell.length_c   1.000
_cell.angle_alpha   90.00
_cell.angle_beta   90.00
_cell.angle_gamma   90.00
#
_symmetry.space_group_name_H-M   'P 1'
#
loop_
_entity.id
_entity.type
_entity.pdbx_description
1 polymer ?
#
loop_
_entity_poly.entity_id
_entity_poly.type
_entity_poly.pdbx_seq_one_letter_code
_entity_poly.pdbx_strand_id
1 'polypeptide(L)'
;MRKTFHLPLLAALPALLASCAHDDYSRYSRVSYNSYEDCRRAYAAQIAQGLRNPCYRSSSGSSFFYYGPYFYSSGSTTRYLGYTPSGGIDERGMSYDARKGAYGSFKARGVSISRGGLTSSGRSRGSFGG
;
A
#
# COMPACT_ATOMS: atom_id res chain seq x y z
N MET A 1 -57.97 -17.21 -7.97
CA MET A 1 -57.15 -16.41 -7.03
C MET A 1 -55.74 -16.33 -7.57
N ARG A 2 -55.28 -15.15 -8.02
CA ARG A 2 -53.96 -14.92 -8.62
C ARG A 2 -53.00 -14.43 -7.52
N LYS A 3 -51.84 -15.08 -7.36
CA LYS A 3 -50.78 -14.65 -6.43
C LYS A 3 -49.82 -13.72 -7.16
N THR A 4 -49.77 -12.46 -6.73
CA THR A 4 -48.84 -11.44 -7.19
C THR A 4 -47.58 -11.49 -6.33
N PHE A 5 -46.43 -11.69 -6.97
CA PHE A 5 -45.12 -11.55 -6.34
C PHE A 5 -44.66 -10.09 -6.48
N HIS A 6 -44.42 -9.41 -5.35
CA HIS A 6 -43.81 -8.09 -5.35
C HIS A 6 -42.29 -8.26 -5.27
N LEU A 7 -41.59 -8.00 -6.38
CA LEU A 7 -40.14 -7.87 -6.37
C LEU A 7 -39.75 -6.54 -5.69
N PRO A 8 -38.76 -6.52 -4.78
CA PRO A 8 -38.20 -5.27 -4.31
C PRO A 8 -37.42 -4.65 -5.48
N LEU A 9 -37.89 -3.51 -5.95
CA LEU A 9 -37.13 -2.62 -6.83
C LEU A 9 -35.89 -2.15 -6.06
N LEU A 10 -34.76 -2.80 -6.32
CA LEU A 10 -33.43 -2.26 -6.10
C LEU A 10 -33.31 -0.99 -6.95
N ALA A 11 -33.70 0.14 -6.38
CA ALA A 11 -33.41 1.45 -6.93
C ALA A 11 -31.90 1.64 -6.90
N ALA A 12 -31.30 1.56 -8.09
CA ALA A 12 -29.93 1.90 -8.37
C ALA A 12 -29.63 3.33 -7.90
N LEU A 13 -28.76 3.46 -6.91
CA LEU A 13 -28.02 4.69 -6.62
C LEU A 13 -26.56 4.49 -7.06
N PRO A 14 -26.17 4.92 -8.27
CA PRO A 14 -24.78 5.10 -8.61
C PRO A 14 -24.39 6.50 -8.12
N ALA A 15 -23.92 6.60 -6.88
CA ALA A 15 -23.34 7.84 -6.39
C ALA A 15 -22.08 7.55 -5.59
N LEU A 16 -20.98 8.07 -6.12
CA LEU A 16 -19.68 8.28 -5.46
C LEU A 16 -18.80 7.04 -5.28
N LEU A 17 -18.36 6.48 -6.40
CA LEU A 17 -16.96 6.06 -6.49
C LEU A 17 -16.23 7.11 -7.33
N ALA A 18 -15.87 8.21 -6.67
CA ALA A 18 -14.72 8.97 -7.12
C ALA A 18 -13.57 7.95 -7.29
N SER A 19 -13.20 7.68 -8.53
CA SER A 19 -11.97 6.97 -8.86
C SER A 19 -10.81 7.91 -8.50
N CYS A 20 -10.58 8.10 -7.20
CA CYS A 20 -9.32 8.58 -6.69
C CYS A 20 -8.30 7.56 -7.13
N ALA A 21 -7.43 7.96 -8.05
CA ALA A 21 -6.30 7.19 -8.57
C ALA A 21 -5.70 6.36 -7.43
N HIS A 22 -5.95 5.05 -7.46
CA HIS A 22 -5.51 4.18 -6.39
C HIS A 22 -4.14 3.68 -6.75
N ASP A 23 -3.15 4.11 -5.99
CA ASP A 23 -1.77 3.71 -6.13
C ASP A 23 -1.50 2.30 -5.48
N ASP A 24 -1.51 1.15 -6.20
CA ASP A 24 -1.20 -0.20 -5.64
C ASP A 24 0.24 -0.47 -5.24
N TYR A 25 0.54 -0.02 -4.05
CA TYR A 25 1.62 -0.53 -3.26
C TYR A 25 1.22 -1.85 -2.57
N SER A 26 0.38 -2.70 -3.19
CA SER A 26 -0.16 -3.93 -2.59
C SER A 26 0.91 -4.95 -2.20
N ARG A 27 2.07 -4.90 -2.85
CA ARG A 27 3.25 -5.71 -2.51
C ARG A 27 4.09 -5.09 -1.38
N TYR A 28 3.91 -3.81 -1.10
CA TYR A 28 4.64 -3.11 -0.05
C TYR A 28 3.86 -3.22 1.25
N SER A 29 4.60 -3.55 2.31
CA SER A 29 4.11 -3.53 3.68
C SER A 29 4.52 -2.23 4.36
N ARG A 30 3.86 -1.89 5.47
CA ARG A 30 4.23 -0.76 6.33
C ARG A 30 3.98 -1.14 7.78
N VAL A 31 4.80 -0.59 8.68
CA VAL A 31 4.66 -0.80 10.13
C VAL A 31 4.09 0.46 10.76
N SER A 32 3.17 0.31 11.71
CA SER A 32 2.64 1.41 12.50
C SER A 32 3.38 1.56 13.83
N TYR A 33 3.55 2.79 14.27
CA TYR A 33 4.20 3.20 15.50
C TYR A 33 3.28 4.14 16.28
N ASN A 34 3.38 4.11 17.60
CA ASN A 34 2.60 4.99 18.48
C ASN A 34 3.17 6.41 18.54
N SER A 35 4.46 6.57 18.25
CA SER A 35 5.13 7.88 18.25
C SER A 35 5.97 8.11 16.98
N TYR A 36 6.17 9.38 16.65
CA TYR A 36 7.03 9.79 15.55
C TYR A 36 8.50 9.42 15.80
N GLU A 37 8.94 9.55 17.05
CA GLU A 37 10.31 9.22 17.44
C GLU A 37 10.61 7.73 17.29
N ASP A 38 9.69 6.85 17.67
CA ASP A 38 9.87 5.40 17.53
C ASP A 38 10.03 5.01 16.06
N CYS A 39 9.21 5.59 15.19
CA CYS A 39 9.34 5.41 13.75
C CYS A 39 10.71 5.90 13.24
N ARG A 40 11.16 7.09 13.67
CA ARG A 40 12.47 7.61 13.25
C ARG A 40 13.64 6.78 13.77
N ARG A 41 13.57 6.26 14.99
CA ARG A 41 14.59 5.37 15.55
C ARG A 41 14.64 4.04 14.80
N ALA A 42 13.47 3.46 14.49
CA ALA A 42 13.39 2.21 13.74
C ALA A 42 14.00 2.30 12.33
N TYR A 43 13.90 3.47 11.68
CA TYR A 43 14.45 3.72 10.35
C TYR A 43 15.66 4.66 10.33
N ALA A 44 16.38 4.79 11.45
CA ALA A 44 17.50 5.73 11.58
C ALA A 44 18.61 5.48 10.56
N ALA A 45 18.93 4.20 10.30
CA ALA A 45 19.94 3.82 9.31
C ALA A 45 19.53 4.25 7.89
N GLN A 46 18.28 4.01 7.50
CA GLN A 46 17.78 4.40 6.19
C GLN A 46 17.71 5.92 6.03
N ILE A 47 17.34 6.65 7.09
CA ILE A 47 17.37 8.12 7.11
C ILE A 47 18.80 8.62 6.88
N ALA A 48 19.79 8.06 7.57
CA ALA A 48 21.19 8.42 7.41
C ALA A 48 21.71 8.17 5.99
N GLN A 49 21.16 7.18 5.30
CA GLN A 49 21.49 6.86 3.90
C GLN A 49 20.71 7.71 2.88
N GLY A 50 19.83 8.62 3.33
CA GLY A 50 19.11 9.56 2.48
C GLY A 50 17.65 9.21 2.20
N LEU A 51 17.02 8.30 2.95
CA LEU A 51 15.57 8.06 2.85
C LEU A 51 14.81 9.31 3.34
N ARG A 52 14.05 9.93 2.44
CA ARG A 52 13.32 11.17 2.73
C ARG A 52 11.98 10.84 3.37
N ASN A 53 11.65 11.55 4.46
CA ASN A 53 10.36 11.49 5.15
C ASN A 53 9.80 10.06 5.33
N PRO A 54 10.46 9.20 6.11
CA PRO A 54 10.02 7.82 6.27
C PRO A 54 8.78 7.66 7.15
N CYS A 55 8.40 8.67 7.93
CA CYS A 55 7.35 8.57 8.92
C CYS A 55 6.19 9.51 8.59
N TYR A 56 4.99 8.96 8.46
CA TYR A 56 3.77 9.72 8.17
C TYR A 56 2.75 9.59 9.28
N ARG A 57 2.23 10.72 9.75
CA ARG A 57 1.16 10.75 10.75
C ARG A 57 -0.18 10.42 10.08
N SER A 58 -0.88 9.43 10.59
CA SER A 58 -2.22 9.08 10.16
C SER A 58 -3.16 9.13 11.37
N SER A 59 -4.32 9.74 11.17
CA SER A 59 -5.40 9.82 12.15
C SER A 59 -6.48 8.80 11.80
N SER A 60 -6.88 8.00 12.78
CA SER A 60 -8.06 7.13 12.69
C SER A 60 -9.00 7.47 13.84
N GLY A 61 -10.10 8.14 13.50
CA GLY A 61 -11.03 8.68 14.50
C GLY A 61 -10.33 9.68 15.44
N SER A 62 -10.46 9.45 16.74
CA SER A 62 -9.85 10.24 17.82
C SER A 62 -8.41 9.84 18.15
N SER A 63 -7.86 8.80 17.50
CA SER A 63 -6.49 8.33 17.72
C SER A 63 -5.57 8.69 16.56
N PHE A 64 -4.29 8.91 16.85
CA PHE A 64 -3.26 9.08 15.84
C PHE A 64 -2.16 8.03 16.01
N PHE A 65 -1.60 7.60 14.90
CA PHE A 65 -0.42 6.74 14.85
C PHE A 65 0.46 7.20 13.71
N TYR A 66 1.67 6.64 13.63
CA TYR A 66 2.65 6.96 12.61
C TYR A 66 2.92 5.72 11.78
N TYR A 67 2.79 5.81 10.46
CA TYR A 67 3.30 4.76 9.57
C TYR A 67 4.76 5.01 9.24
N GLY A 68 5.57 3.98 9.33
CA GLY A 68 6.90 3.93 8.72
C GLY A 68 6.82 3.80 7.20
N PRO A 69 7.96 3.83 6.50
CA PRO A 69 8.00 3.85 5.05
C PRO A 69 7.39 2.56 4.51
N TYR A 70 6.85 2.65 3.30
CA TYR A 70 6.45 1.47 2.57
C TYR A 70 7.71 0.66 2.25
N PHE A 71 7.72 -0.61 2.60
CA PHE A 71 8.83 -1.49 2.27
C PHE A 71 8.38 -2.72 1.51
N TYR A 72 9.17 -3.11 0.52
CA TYR A 72 8.99 -4.33 -0.25
C TYR A 72 10.28 -5.12 -0.19
N SER A 73 10.22 -6.34 0.33
CA SER A 73 11.37 -7.24 0.35
C SER A 73 11.19 -8.32 -0.69
N SER A 74 12.19 -8.50 -1.55
CA SER A 74 12.21 -9.54 -2.57
C SER A 74 13.60 -10.15 -2.66
N GLY A 75 13.72 -11.41 -2.22
CA GLY A 75 15.00 -12.09 -2.12
C GLY A 75 15.99 -11.32 -1.25
N SER A 76 17.07 -10.82 -1.87
CA SER A 76 18.12 -10.04 -1.20
C SER A 76 17.94 -8.54 -1.26
N THR A 77 16.90 -8.03 -1.94
CA THR A 77 16.71 -6.59 -2.13
C THR A 77 15.48 -6.12 -1.38
N THR A 78 15.66 -5.16 -0.50
CA THR A 78 14.57 -4.44 0.17
C THR A 78 14.44 -3.05 -0.43
N ARG A 79 13.24 -2.66 -0.84
CA ARG A 79 12.94 -1.32 -1.33
C ARG A 79 12.14 -0.59 -0.26
N TYR A 80 12.43 0.69 -0.06
CA TYR A 80 11.77 1.60 0.87
C TYR A 80 11.26 2.81 0.10
N LEU A 81 10.04 3.23 0.38
CA LEU A 81 9.43 4.44 -0.14
C LEU A 81 8.94 5.29 1.02
N GLY A 82 9.45 6.51 1.09
CA GLY A 82 9.00 7.50 2.06
C GLY A 82 7.75 8.24 1.58
N TYR A 83 7.50 9.37 2.22
CA TYR A 83 6.29 10.16 2.03
C TYR A 83 6.59 11.55 1.46
N THR A 84 5.69 12.08 0.64
CA THR A 84 5.70 13.49 0.27
C THR A 84 5.26 14.35 1.47
N PRO A 85 5.55 15.67 1.46
CA PRO A 85 5.05 16.58 2.49
C PRO A 85 3.51 16.61 2.61
N SER A 86 2.80 16.26 1.52
CA SER A 86 1.34 16.17 1.47
C SER A 86 0.78 14.81 1.95
N GLY A 87 1.63 13.87 2.35
CA GLY A 87 1.21 12.53 2.80
C GLY A 87 1.00 11.51 1.70
N GLY A 88 1.34 11.84 0.45
CA GLY A 88 1.48 10.88 -0.64
C GLY A 88 2.77 10.08 -0.53
N ILE A 89 3.03 9.20 -1.48
CA ILE A 89 4.27 8.40 -1.52
C ILE A 89 5.31 9.11 -2.37
N ASP A 90 6.54 9.21 -1.86
CA ASP A 90 7.63 9.83 -2.61
C ASP A 90 8.02 8.92 -3.78
N GLU A 91 8.08 9.49 -4.99
CA GLU A 91 8.54 8.78 -6.18
C GLU A 91 10.02 8.38 -6.09
N ARG A 92 10.78 8.94 -5.15
CA ARG A 92 12.18 8.60 -4.89
C ARG A 92 12.26 7.59 -3.75
N GLY A 93 12.56 6.35 -4.09
CA GLY A 93 12.76 5.27 -3.16
C GLY A 93 14.23 4.96 -2.91
N MET A 94 14.46 4.19 -1.85
CA MET A 94 15.76 3.63 -1.51
C MET A 94 15.71 2.11 -1.63
N SER A 95 16.71 1.49 -2.21
CA SER A 95 16.91 0.04 -2.18
C SER A 95 18.09 -0.32 -1.30
N TYR A 96 17.97 -1.40 -0.54
CA TYR A 96 19.04 -2.04 0.19
C TYR A 96 19.29 -3.43 -0.41
N ASP A 97 20.51 -3.69 -0.86
CA ASP A 97 20.96 -5.01 -1.31
C ASP A 97 21.71 -5.71 -0.17
N ALA A 98 21.06 -6.69 0.46
CA ALA A 98 21.59 -7.43 1.58
C ALA A 98 22.82 -8.29 1.22
N ARG A 99 23.03 -8.62 -0.07
CA ARG A 99 24.22 -9.37 -0.51
C ARG A 99 25.46 -8.49 -0.56
N LYS A 100 25.27 -7.21 -0.90
CA LYS A 100 26.34 -6.22 -1.03
C LYS A 100 26.47 -5.33 0.21
N GLY A 101 25.50 -5.38 1.13
CA GLY A 101 25.39 -4.44 2.24
C GLY A 101 25.25 -2.99 1.78
N ALA A 102 24.71 -2.77 0.57
CA ALA A 102 24.76 -1.50 -0.11
C ALA A 102 23.38 -0.86 -0.26
N TYR A 103 23.33 0.46 -0.06
CA TYR A 103 22.16 1.28 -0.33
C TYR A 103 22.25 1.88 -1.73
N GLY A 104 21.10 2.00 -2.39
CA GLY A 104 20.94 2.67 -3.67
C GLY A 104 19.65 3.45 -3.71
N SER A 105 19.52 4.37 -4.66
CA SER A 105 18.28 5.09 -4.92
C SER A 105 17.60 4.58 -6.18
N PHE A 106 16.28 4.55 -6.20
CA PHE A 106 15.52 4.26 -7.40
C PHE A 106 14.35 5.23 -7.56
N LYS A 107 13.89 5.41 -8.80
CA LYS A 107 12.67 6.17 -9.09
C LYS A 107 11.53 5.17 -9.22
N ALA A 108 10.53 5.28 -8.35
CA ALA A 108 9.32 4.46 -8.34
C ALA A 108 8.29 4.84 -9.42
N ARG A 109 8.54 5.95 -10.13
CA ARG A 109 7.66 6.47 -11.19
C ARG A 109 7.48 5.42 -12.30
N GLY A 110 6.28 4.88 -12.45
CA GLY A 110 5.93 3.85 -13.43
C GLY A 110 5.66 2.44 -12.88
N VAL A 111 5.71 2.23 -11.55
CA VAL A 111 5.08 1.04 -10.95
C VAL A 111 3.57 1.29 -11.02
N SER A 112 2.92 0.69 -12.02
CA SER A 112 1.47 0.66 -12.14
C SER A 112 0.89 -0.30 -11.12
N ILE A 113 -0.34 -0.02 -10.79
CA ILE A 113 -0.72 0.00 -9.41
C ILE A 113 -2.21 -0.40 -9.55
N SER A 114 -2.48 -1.72 -9.47
CA SER A 114 -3.79 -2.32 -9.79
C SER A 114 -4.55 -2.97 -8.61
N ARG A 115 -5.68 -2.35 -8.21
CA ARG A 115 -6.57 -2.79 -7.11
C ARG A 115 -7.53 -3.86 -7.63
N GLY A 116 -7.07 -5.11 -7.65
CA GLY A 116 -7.88 -6.30 -7.91
C GLY A 116 -7.22 -7.50 -7.23
N GLY A 117 -7.86 -8.28 -6.37
CA GLY A 117 -9.26 -8.29 -5.99
C GLY A 117 -9.46 -8.98 -4.65
N LEU A 118 -10.73 -9.10 -4.29
CA LEU A 118 -11.24 -9.90 -3.19
C LEU A 118 -10.48 -11.23 -3.11
N THR A 119 -9.81 -11.49 -2.00
CA THR A 119 -9.28 -12.82 -1.67
C THR A 119 -10.45 -13.75 -1.35
N SER A 120 -11.16 -14.19 -2.38
CA SER A 120 -12.03 -15.36 -2.30
C SER A 120 -11.13 -16.58 -2.46
N SER A 121 -10.76 -17.19 -1.34
CA SER A 121 -10.21 -18.55 -1.33
C SER A 121 -11.25 -19.53 -1.90
N GLY A 122 -11.21 -19.72 -3.22
CA GLY A 122 -11.99 -20.74 -3.93
C GLY A 122 -11.05 -21.74 -4.58
N ARG A 123 -10.84 -22.90 -3.94
CA ARG A 123 -10.24 -24.07 -4.58
C ARG A 123 -11.21 -24.57 -5.66
N SER A 124 -10.85 -24.59 -6.94
CA SER A 124 -11.50 -25.35 -8.04
C SER A 124 -10.59 -25.30 -9.29
N ARG A 125 -9.77 -26.31 -9.63
CA ARG A 125 -10.02 -27.50 -10.48
C ARG A 125 -10.63 -27.22 -11.88
N GLY A 126 -9.94 -27.69 -12.93
CA GLY A 126 -10.40 -27.89 -14.33
C GLY A 126 -9.65 -26.99 -15.33
N SER A 127 -8.68 -27.44 -16.14
CA SER A 127 -8.68 -28.39 -17.29
C SER A 127 -9.38 -27.86 -18.56
N PHE A 128 -8.81 -28.23 -19.71
CA PHE A 128 -9.14 -27.99 -21.14
C PHE A 128 -8.53 -26.68 -21.73
N GLY A 129 -7.70 -26.67 -22.78
CA GLY A 129 -7.39 -27.66 -23.82
C GLY A 129 -8.29 -27.46 -25.05
N GLY A 130 -7.73 -27.00 -26.18
CA GLY A 130 -8.42 -26.83 -27.47
C GLY A 130 -8.27 -25.43 -28.04
#